data_AF-A0A7Z7IDU6-F1
#
_entry.id   AF-A0A7Z7IDU6-F1
#
_cell.length_a   1.000
_cell.length_b   1.000
_cell.length_c   1.000
_cell.angle_alpha   90.00
_cell.angle_beta   90.00
_cell.angle_gamma   90.00
#
_symmetry.space_group_name_H-M   'P 1'
#
loop_
_entity.id
_entity.type
_entity.pdbx_description
1 polymer ?
#
loop_
_entity_poly.entity_id
_entity_poly.type
_entity_poly.pdbx_seq_one_letter_code
_entity_poly.pdbx_strand_id
1 'polypeptide(L)'
;MYDGTLRVECHNAGRTASGDLYQRTVRILTLPPIDPIPPLVPIPPFDPVPVPPGPVENPGSMSDFGPLLPILSGAPNPANGIPILRRSRYRYYVRVTSLPELFYRGAGFTLGFELWRYTAPNGWALESTLSARMIRMAAPTGYPSPSDYAEGDVKNATGSVVGRLTMGWLSPYYRRCSVEIDTVSGSEQPTTDAAGHTWQSVMDELGWQVDVRLSDTNVAEPSGDSWSDAEMHAAMLASRDAVNLDREWRYHVLAVKNIDSTPRGIMYDAAGTDSNNVPREGIGIPSHWTIDPGWGTVSGQRFGTASAPYFRTAIHEIGHALGLVHNFADFGFMCTSDVIAAGGTPSNPFPNNIQWSYHTDNLKQLRHYPDPFVRPGAVAFGGASSTTPAITPTDLEVDVDGLALVVTPLLGEVPIGAPVRVGIGLVNRSAQPMRVPPISA
;
A
#
# COMPACT_ATOMS: atom_id res chain seq x y z
N MET A 1 15.66 6.65 -14.25
CA MET A 1 16.12 6.70 -12.85
C MET A 1 14.92 6.55 -11.94
N TYR A 2 15.07 5.77 -10.87
CA TYR A 2 14.00 5.42 -9.95
C TYR A 2 14.45 5.71 -8.51
N ASP A 3 13.48 6.03 -7.65
CA ASP A 3 13.65 6.12 -6.21
C ASP A 3 12.66 5.20 -5.51
N GLY A 4 12.97 4.77 -4.31
CA GLY A 4 12.17 3.80 -3.63
C GLY A 4 12.64 3.47 -2.23
N THR A 5 11.94 2.54 -1.61
CA THR A 5 12.30 1.97 -0.32
C THR A 5 12.41 0.47 -0.46
N LEU A 6 13.42 -0.12 0.18
CA LEU A 6 13.55 -1.56 0.38
C LEU A 6 13.35 -1.84 1.87
N ARG A 7 12.49 -2.81 2.16
CA ARG A 7 12.17 -3.30 3.50
C ARG A 7 12.88 -4.62 3.70
N VAL A 8 13.58 -4.77 4.81
CA VAL A 8 14.37 -5.96 5.14
C VAL A 8 13.96 -6.43 6.52
N GLU A 9 13.28 -7.58 6.57
CA GLU A 9 12.84 -8.23 7.79
C GLU A 9 13.79 -9.39 8.13
N CYS A 10 14.17 -9.50 9.41
CA CYS A 10 14.87 -10.66 9.95
C CYS A 10 13.92 -11.45 10.85
N HIS A 11 13.80 -12.74 10.61
CA HIS A 11 12.93 -13.65 11.37
C HIS A 11 13.58 -15.02 11.53
N ASN A 12 12.99 -15.91 12.34
CA ASN A 12 13.57 -17.23 12.63
C ASN A 12 13.82 -18.09 11.38
N ALA A 13 13.01 -17.91 10.33
CA ALA A 13 13.16 -18.61 9.05
C ALA A 13 14.17 -17.96 8.08
N GLY A 14 14.91 -16.92 8.48
CA GLY A 14 15.88 -16.21 7.63
C GLY A 14 15.56 -14.73 7.43
N ARG A 15 15.71 -14.23 6.20
CA ARG A 15 15.46 -12.83 5.85
C ARG A 15 14.49 -12.72 4.69
N THR A 16 13.50 -11.84 4.84
CA THR A 16 12.62 -11.43 3.75
C THR A 16 12.94 -10.00 3.37
N ALA A 17 13.04 -9.72 2.08
CA ALA A 17 13.24 -8.36 1.60
C ALA A 17 12.42 -8.06 0.35
N SER A 18 11.80 -6.89 0.33
CA SER A 18 11.04 -6.41 -0.81
C SER A 18 11.03 -4.89 -0.86
N GLY A 19 10.71 -4.30 -2.01
CA GLY A 19 10.74 -2.85 -2.17
C GLY A 19 9.84 -2.35 -3.29
N ASP A 20 9.80 -1.03 -3.42
CA ASP A 20 8.96 -0.34 -4.39
C ASP A 20 9.77 0.74 -5.08
N LEU A 21 9.67 0.82 -6.40
CA LEU A 21 10.37 1.81 -7.22
C LEU A 21 9.40 2.71 -7.96
N TYR A 22 9.66 4.00 -7.82
CA TYR A 22 8.93 5.10 -8.43
C TYR A 22 9.83 5.84 -9.42
N GLN A 23 9.28 6.21 -10.57
CA GLN A 23 10.00 6.93 -11.61
C GLN A 23 10.21 8.40 -11.22
N ARG A 24 11.47 8.89 -11.28
CA ARG A 24 11.77 10.33 -11.11
C ARG A 24 11.10 11.15 -12.20
N THR A 25 10.70 12.38 -11.87
CA THR A 25 10.15 13.30 -12.86
C THR A 25 11.26 13.83 -13.74
N VAL A 26 11.08 13.76 -15.06
CA VAL A 26 11.90 14.47 -16.04
C VAL A 26 11.18 15.77 -16.38
N ARG A 27 11.80 16.92 -16.13
CA ARG A 27 11.34 18.21 -16.65
C ARG A 27 12.18 18.52 -17.89
N ILE A 28 11.52 18.81 -19.00
CA ILE A 28 12.19 19.25 -20.21
C ILE A 28 12.14 20.77 -20.21
N LEU A 29 13.30 21.43 -20.17
CA LEU A 29 13.40 22.86 -20.44
C LEU A 29 13.70 23.05 -21.92
N THR A 30 12.80 23.73 -22.62
CA THR A 30 13.09 24.39 -23.88
C THR A 30 13.89 25.65 -23.57
N LEU A 31 15.16 25.68 -23.93
CA LEU A 31 15.90 26.94 -23.95
C LEU A 31 15.39 27.77 -25.14
N PRO A 32 15.21 29.10 -24.98
CA PRO A 32 14.97 29.94 -26.15
C PRO A 32 16.14 29.76 -27.12
N PRO A 33 15.88 29.78 -28.45
CA PRO A 33 16.96 29.78 -29.42
C PRO A 33 17.93 30.90 -29.06
N ILE A 34 19.23 30.58 -29.08
CA ILE A 34 20.26 31.60 -28.95
C ILE A 34 20.14 32.43 -30.22
N ASP A 35 19.55 33.62 -30.12
CA ASP A 35 19.52 34.55 -31.24
C ASP A 35 20.96 34.74 -31.74
N PRO A 36 21.23 34.56 -33.05
CA PRO A 36 22.55 34.84 -33.58
C PRO A 36 22.88 36.29 -33.23
N ILE A 37 24.00 36.49 -32.55
CA ILE A 37 24.55 37.81 -32.23
C ILE A 37 24.51 38.62 -33.53
N PRO A 38 23.76 39.74 -33.61
CA PRO A 38 23.69 40.52 -34.83
C PRO A 38 25.12 40.95 -35.20
N PRO A 39 25.56 40.75 -36.46
CA PRO A 39 26.87 41.25 -36.87
C PRO A 39 26.92 42.76 -36.61
N LEU A 40 28.03 43.20 -36.02
CA LEU A 40 28.36 44.62 -35.82
C LEU A 40 28.09 45.39 -37.11
N VAL A 41 27.08 46.25 -37.09
CA VAL A 41 26.70 47.12 -38.20
C VAL A 41 27.82 48.15 -38.41
N PRO A 42 28.50 48.19 -39.57
CA PRO A 42 29.34 49.33 -39.92
C PRO A 42 28.47 50.52 -40.32
N ILE A 43 28.82 51.68 -39.77
CA ILE A 43 28.21 52.99 -40.00
C ILE A 43 28.24 53.32 -41.52
N PRO A 44 27.13 53.79 -42.14
CA PRO A 44 27.08 53.98 -43.58
C PRO A 44 27.74 55.31 -43.99
N PRO A 45 28.07 55.46 -45.28
CA PRO A 45 27.47 56.63 -45.93
C PRO A 45 27.01 56.39 -47.38
N PHE A 46 25.96 57.14 -47.72
CA PHE A 46 25.42 57.47 -49.06
C PHE A 46 24.57 56.44 -49.82
N ASP A 47 23.26 56.74 -49.90
CA ASP A 47 22.32 56.25 -50.93
C ASP A 47 22.69 56.85 -52.32
N PRO A 48 22.36 56.18 -53.45
CA PRO A 48 21.04 56.40 -54.04
C PRO A 48 20.38 55.23 -54.82
N VAL A 49 19.04 55.30 -54.86
CA VAL A 49 18.03 54.78 -55.83
C VAL A 49 17.40 53.37 -55.59
N PRO A 50 16.06 53.23 -55.66
CA PRO A 50 15.33 52.01 -55.33
C PRO A 50 15.01 51.10 -56.53
N VAL A 51 14.99 49.78 -56.30
CA VAL A 51 14.46 48.74 -57.22
C VAL A 51 13.44 47.89 -56.45
N PRO A 52 12.19 47.71 -56.93
CA PRO A 52 11.20 46.79 -56.35
C PRO A 52 11.11 45.47 -57.16
N PRO A 53 10.27 44.49 -56.77
CA PRO A 53 10.33 43.64 -55.57
C PRO A 53 10.46 42.14 -55.95
N GLY A 54 10.73 41.26 -54.97
CA GLY A 54 10.64 39.79 -55.13
C GLY A 54 9.93 39.14 -53.93
N PRO A 55 9.21 38.01 -54.11
CA PRO A 55 8.16 37.57 -53.19
C PRO A 55 8.68 36.87 -51.94
N VAL A 56 7.86 36.99 -50.90
CA VAL A 56 7.95 36.34 -49.59
C VAL A 56 7.89 34.82 -49.74
N GLU A 57 8.91 34.10 -49.29
CA GLU A 57 8.82 32.66 -49.03
C GLU A 57 8.58 32.39 -47.53
N ASN A 58 7.74 31.38 -47.28
CA ASN A 58 7.05 31.05 -46.03
C ASN A 58 7.91 30.86 -44.77
N PRO A 59 7.36 31.17 -43.57
CA PRO A 59 7.91 30.72 -42.29
C PRO A 59 7.46 29.28 -42.00
N GLY A 60 8.35 28.47 -41.43
CA GLY A 60 7.97 27.18 -40.84
C GLY A 60 8.96 26.04 -41.06
N SER A 61 10.25 26.26 -40.87
CA SER A 61 11.19 25.15 -40.63
C SER A 61 11.14 24.79 -39.15
N MET A 62 10.90 23.52 -38.81
CA MET A 62 11.01 22.94 -37.46
C MET A 62 12.45 22.93 -36.92
N SER A 63 13.18 24.04 -37.06
CA SER A 63 14.57 24.20 -36.58
C SER A 63 14.72 25.26 -35.49
N ASP A 64 13.64 25.92 -35.05
CA ASP A 64 13.67 26.98 -34.03
C ASP A 64 13.63 26.50 -32.57
N PHE A 65 13.64 25.18 -32.32
CA PHE A 65 13.69 24.67 -30.95
C PHE A 65 15.16 24.47 -30.52
N GLY A 66 15.60 25.26 -29.55
CA GLY A 66 16.88 25.05 -28.85
C GLY A 66 16.98 23.66 -28.20
N PRO A 67 18.19 23.21 -27.82
CA PRO A 67 18.40 21.88 -27.26
C PRO A 67 17.55 21.67 -26.00
N LEU A 68 16.72 20.62 -26.02
CA LEU A 68 15.93 20.17 -24.88
C LEU A 68 16.87 19.60 -23.82
N LEU A 69 16.97 20.23 -22.65
CA LEU A 69 17.72 19.70 -21.51
C LEU A 69 16.75 19.02 -20.53
N PRO A 70 16.82 17.68 -20.37
CA PRO A 70 16.07 17.00 -19.33
C PRO A 70 16.71 17.24 -17.96
N ILE A 71 16.01 17.96 -17.08
CA ILE A 71 16.35 18.09 -15.66
C ILE A 71 15.51 17.10 -14.86
N LEU A 72 16.18 16.16 -14.18
CA LEU A 72 15.54 15.26 -13.24
C LEU A 72 15.18 16.01 -11.96
N SER A 73 13.99 15.76 -11.40
CA SER A 73 13.69 16.17 -10.02
C SER A 73 14.70 15.55 -9.05
N GLY A 74 15.06 16.30 -8.01
CA GLY A 74 15.93 15.79 -6.94
C GLY A 74 15.37 14.52 -6.29
N ALA A 75 16.27 13.67 -5.80
CA ALA A 75 15.92 12.50 -4.99
C ALA A 75 15.23 12.95 -3.69
N PRO A 76 14.38 12.10 -3.08
CA PRO A 76 13.89 12.34 -1.73
C PRO A 76 15.08 12.51 -0.76
N ASN A 77 14.97 13.44 0.19
CA ASN A 77 15.99 13.61 1.23
C ASN A 77 15.86 12.49 2.28
N PRO A 78 16.87 11.63 2.46
CA PRO A 78 16.84 10.55 3.45
C PRO A 78 16.63 11.02 4.89
N ALA A 79 17.02 12.26 5.22
CA ALA A 79 16.85 12.83 6.56
C ALA A 79 15.37 13.04 6.94
N ASN A 80 14.46 13.05 5.96
CA ASN A 80 13.02 13.21 6.18
C ASN A 80 12.31 11.88 6.48
N GLY A 81 13.07 10.79 6.70
CA GLY A 81 12.55 9.45 6.96
C GLY A 81 12.03 8.74 5.71
N ILE A 82 11.07 7.84 5.89
CA ILE A 82 10.49 7.02 4.82
C ILE A 82 9.76 7.92 3.81
N PRO A 83 10.19 8.01 2.54
CA PRO A 83 9.57 8.90 1.57
C PRO A 83 8.18 8.39 1.15
N ILE A 84 7.20 9.30 1.06
CA ILE A 84 5.94 9.04 0.37
C ILE A 84 6.03 9.59 -1.05
N LEU A 85 5.95 8.69 -2.03
CA LEU A 85 6.08 9.02 -3.45
C LEU A 85 4.72 8.93 -4.14
N ARG A 86 4.54 9.70 -5.22
CA ARG A 86 3.24 9.81 -5.90
C ARG A 86 2.81 8.50 -6.55
N ARG A 87 1.55 8.08 -6.38
CA ARG A 87 1.00 6.83 -6.95
C ARG A 87 1.21 6.73 -8.46
N SER A 88 0.98 7.82 -9.19
CA SER A 88 1.18 7.91 -10.65
C SER A 88 2.62 7.63 -11.13
N ARG A 89 3.59 7.66 -10.20
CA ARG A 89 5.01 7.38 -10.48
C ARG A 89 5.43 5.96 -10.13
N TYR A 90 4.58 5.15 -9.49
CA TYR A 90 4.90 3.77 -9.17
C TYR A 90 5.18 2.96 -10.44
N ARG A 91 6.24 2.15 -10.47
CA ARG A 91 6.60 1.34 -11.65
C ARG A 91 6.91 -0.10 -11.33
N TYR A 92 7.69 -0.37 -10.28
CA TYR A 92 8.14 -1.73 -10.00
C TYR A 92 7.97 -2.08 -8.54
N TYR A 93 7.50 -3.30 -8.32
CA TYR A 93 7.79 -4.02 -7.09
C TYR A 93 9.13 -4.73 -7.24
N VAL A 94 9.97 -4.66 -6.21
CA VAL A 94 11.27 -5.32 -6.13
C VAL A 94 11.11 -6.51 -5.20
N ARG A 95 11.23 -7.73 -5.73
CA ARG A 95 11.26 -8.94 -4.92
C ARG A 95 12.70 -9.39 -4.77
N VAL A 96 13.21 -9.45 -3.54
CA VAL A 96 14.58 -9.95 -3.31
C VAL A 96 14.56 -11.46 -3.32
N THR A 97 15.38 -12.06 -4.18
CA THR A 97 15.50 -13.52 -4.35
C THR A 97 16.78 -14.07 -3.71
N SER A 98 17.75 -13.21 -3.40
CA SER A 98 18.97 -13.60 -2.69
C SER A 98 19.54 -12.43 -1.89
N LEU A 99 19.76 -12.66 -0.59
CA LEU A 99 20.44 -11.77 0.34
C LEU A 99 21.23 -12.64 1.34
N PRO A 100 22.48 -12.31 1.73
CA PRO A 100 23.21 -13.14 2.68
C PRO A 100 22.48 -13.22 4.03
N GLU A 101 22.33 -14.43 4.56
CA GLU A 101 21.53 -14.68 5.77
C GLU A 101 22.34 -14.58 7.07
N LEU A 102 23.61 -15.00 7.06
CA LEU A 102 24.35 -15.27 8.30
C LEU A 102 25.70 -14.55 8.43
N PHE A 103 26.33 -14.11 7.33
CA PHE A 103 27.68 -13.53 7.38
C PHE A 103 27.89 -12.44 6.32
N TYR A 104 28.03 -11.19 6.77
CA TYR A 104 28.67 -10.13 5.98
C TYR A 104 30.18 -10.18 6.22
N ARG A 105 30.88 -11.19 5.68
CA ARG A 105 32.35 -11.17 5.66
C ARG A 105 32.83 -10.25 4.53
N GLY A 106 33.53 -9.18 4.88
CA GLY A 106 34.16 -8.24 3.93
C GLY A 106 33.31 -7.01 3.62
N ALA A 107 33.81 -6.17 2.70
CA ALA A 107 33.24 -4.86 2.38
C ALA A 107 32.01 -4.91 1.45
N GLY A 108 31.37 -6.06 1.22
CA GLY A 108 30.26 -6.14 0.27
C GLY A 108 29.39 -7.40 0.38
N PHE A 109 28.31 -7.43 -0.39
CA PHE A 109 27.36 -8.53 -0.50
C PHE A 109 26.74 -8.61 -1.89
N THR A 110 26.17 -9.75 -2.26
CA THR A 110 25.38 -9.90 -3.49
C THR A 110 23.90 -9.80 -3.17
N LEU A 111 23.18 -8.97 -3.92
CA LEU A 111 21.73 -8.87 -3.91
C LEU A 111 21.19 -9.47 -5.20
N GLY A 112 20.41 -10.55 -5.13
CA GLY A 112 19.60 -11.05 -6.24
C GLY A 112 18.17 -10.53 -6.11
N PHE A 113 17.57 -10.05 -7.19
CA PHE A 113 16.21 -9.51 -7.15
C PHE A 113 15.50 -9.58 -8.49
N GLU A 114 14.18 -9.57 -8.43
CA GLU A 114 13.28 -9.47 -9.58
C GLU A 114 12.59 -8.11 -9.60
N LEU A 115 12.40 -7.57 -10.79
CA LEU A 115 11.57 -6.40 -11.04
C LEU A 115 10.23 -6.83 -11.61
N TRP A 116 9.17 -6.59 -10.84
CA TRP A 116 7.79 -6.85 -11.22
C TRP A 116 7.15 -5.55 -11.65
N ARG A 117 6.91 -5.40 -12.96
CA ARG A 117 6.30 -4.22 -13.56
C ARG A 117 4.83 -4.13 -13.16
N TYR A 118 4.45 -2.97 -12.65
CA TYR A 118 3.05 -2.66 -12.34
C TYR A 118 2.34 -2.01 -13.53
N THR A 119 1.14 -2.49 -13.79
CA THR A 119 0.15 -1.89 -14.68
C THR A 119 -1.12 -1.67 -13.88
N ALA A 120 -1.51 -0.41 -13.69
CA ALA A 120 -2.73 -0.09 -12.97
C ALA A 120 -3.97 -0.77 -13.63
N PRO A 121 -4.98 -1.16 -12.84
CA PRO A 121 -5.09 -0.93 -11.40
C PRO A 121 -4.45 -2.02 -10.52
N ASN A 122 -4.09 -3.19 -11.04
CA ASN A 122 -3.58 -4.31 -10.23
C ASN A 122 -2.78 -5.36 -11.02
N GLY A 123 -2.38 -5.06 -12.26
CA GLY A 123 -1.64 -5.97 -13.13
C GLY A 123 -0.15 -5.99 -12.81
N TRP A 124 0.45 -7.18 -12.90
CA TRP A 124 1.86 -7.41 -12.61
C TRP A 124 2.49 -8.32 -13.66
N ALA A 125 3.70 -7.98 -14.10
CA ALA A 125 4.50 -8.82 -14.99
C ALA A 125 5.94 -8.84 -14.53
N LEU A 126 6.56 -10.02 -14.45
CA LEU A 126 7.99 -10.13 -14.24
C LEU A 126 8.72 -9.53 -15.46
N GLU A 127 9.44 -8.43 -15.26
CA GLU A 127 10.16 -7.74 -16.34
C GLU A 127 11.62 -8.18 -16.41
N SER A 128 12.26 -8.42 -15.28
CA SER A 128 13.69 -8.77 -15.23
C SER A 128 14.08 -9.48 -13.95
N THR A 129 15.04 -10.40 -14.06
CA THR A 129 15.79 -10.98 -12.94
C THR A 129 17.21 -10.44 -12.98
N LEU A 130 17.64 -9.84 -11.89
CA LEU A 130 18.84 -9.02 -11.79
C LEU A 130 19.68 -9.40 -10.58
N SER A 131 20.96 -9.03 -10.61
CA SER A 131 21.85 -9.13 -9.46
C SER A 131 22.72 -7.89 -9.33
N ALA A 132 23.12 -7.55 -8.11
CA ALA A 132 24.06 -6.47 -7.84
C ALA A 132 25.08 -6.89 -6.79
N ARG A 133 26.36 -6.66 -7.06
CA ARG A 133 27.43 -6.79 -6.06
C ARG A 133 27.57 -5.46 -5.34
N MET A 134 26.93 -5.37 -4.17
CA MET A 134 26.88 -4.18 -3.34
C MET A 134 28.16 -4.06 -2.51
N ILE A 135 28.78 -2.88 -2.51
CA ILE A 135 29.98 -2.54 -1.74
C ILE A 135 29.58 -1.50 -0.71
N ARG A 136 29.86 -1.78 0.56
CA ARG A 136 29.61 -0.90 1.70
C ARG A 136 30.61 0.26 1.69
N MET A 137 30.11 1.45 1.96
CA MET A 137 30.91 2.67 2.02
C MET A 137 30.22 3.73 2.88
N ALA A 138 30.92 4.84 3.14
CA ALA A 138 30.34 5.95 3.88
C ALA A 138 29.13 6.53 3.12
N ALA A 139 28.05 6.78 3.85
CA ALA A 139 26.85 7.35 3.27
C ALA A 139 27.07 8.82 2.86
N PRO A 140 26.45 9.27 1.77
CA PRO A 140 26.36 10.70 1.45
C PRO A 140 25.71 11.50 2.59
N THR A 141 26.00 12.80 2.66
CA THR A 141 25.35 13.70 3.62
C THR A 141 23.82 13.62 3.51
N GLY A 142 23.15 13.49 4.65
CA GLY A 142 21.69 13.43 4.75
C GLY A 142 21.13 12.05 5.11
N TYR A 143 21.91 10.97 5.00
CA TYR A 143 21.48 9.66 5.49
C TYR A 143 21.52 9.57 7.03
N PRO A 144 20.49 9.00 7.67
CA PRO A 144 20.46 8.80 9.13
C PRO A 144 21.60 7.96 9.69
N SER A 145 22.07 6.94 8.94
CA SER A 145 23.25 6.14 9.31
C SER A 145 24.39 6.38 8.32
N PRO A 146 25.51 6.99 8.77
CA PRO A 146 26.70 7.18 7.94
C PRO A 146 27.40 5.87 7.53
N SER A 147 27.18 4.76 8.24
CA SER A 147 27.85 3.48 8.02
C SER A 147 27.02 2.45 7.24
N ASP A 148 25.70 2.65 7.15
CA ASP A 148 24.78 1.72 6.50
C ASP A 148 24.40 2.21 5.11
N TYR A 149 25.39 2.23 4.23
CA TYR A 149 25.23 2.60 2.83
C TYR A 149 26.04 1.67 1.93
N ALA A 150 25.46 1.32 0.77
CA ALA A 150 26.12 0.48 -0.21
C ALA A 150 25.73 0.82 -1.64
N GLU A 151 26.67 0.62 -2.56
CA GLU A 151 26.45 0.80 -4.01
C GLU A 151 26.97 -0.39 -4.80
N GLY A 152 26.35 -0.68 -5.95
CA GLY A 152 26.80 -1.76 -6.82
C GLY A 152 26.24 -1.64 -8.23
N ASP A 153 26.97 -2.18 -9.19
CA ASP A 153 26.50 -2.29 -10.57
C ASP A 153 25.49 -3.42 -10.68
N VAL A 154 24.36 -3.13 -11.31
CA VAL A 154 23.26 -4.07 -11.55
C VAL A 154 23.54 -4.81 -12.84
N LYS A 155 23.47 -6.14 -12.80
CA LYS A 155 23.70 -7.05 -13.91
C LYS A 155 22.45 -7.86 -14.24
N ASN A 156 22.23 -8.08 -15.52
CA ASN A 156 21.21 -9.01 -16.00
C ASN A 156 21.72 -10.46 -15.99
N ALA A 157 20.89 -11.40 -16.45
CA ALA A 157 21.23 -12.83 -16.52
C ALA A 157 22.43 -13.14 -17.44
N THR A 158 22.74 -12.29 -18.44
CA THR A 158 23.92 -12.45 -19.31
C THR A 158 25.20 -11.86 -18.69
N GLY A 159 25.13 -11.30 -17.48
CA GLY A 159 26.26 -10.67 -16.79
C GLY A 159 26.55 -9.23 -17.24
N SER A 160 25.75 -8.67 -18.16
CA SER A 160 25.89 -7.31 -18.67
C SER A 160 25.42 -6.30 -17.63
N VAL A 161 26.17 -5.22 -17.44
CA VAL A 161 25.77 -4.11 -16.55
C VAL A 161 24.63 -3.34 -17.21
N VAL A 162 23.50 -3.24 -16.52
CA VAL A 162 22.27 -2.57 -16.97
C VAL A 162 21.90 -1.35 -16.12
N GLY A 163 22.64 -1.08 -15.05
CA GLY A 163 22.43 0.07 -14.20
C GLY A 163 23.31 0.07 -12.97
N ARG A 164 23.02 0.99 -12.04
CA ARG A 164 23.67 1.09 -10.73
C ARG A 164 22.60 1.21 -9.65
N LEU A 165 22.79 0.48 -8.56
CA LEU A 165 21.94 0.52 -7.38
C LEU A 165 22.70 1.19 -6.24
N THR A 166 22.01 2.09 -5.55
CA THR A 166 22.47 2.73 -4.31
C THR A 166 21.44 2.47 -3.23
N MET A 167 21.87 2.13 -2.03
CA MET A 167 20.97 1.92 -0.89
C MET A 167 21.59 2.46 0.39
N GLY A 168 20.78 3.13 1.19
CA GLY A 168 21.19 3.62 2.51
C GLY A 168 20.07 3.42 3.51
N TRP A 169 20.44 3.26 4.77
CA TRP A 169 19.51 3.12 5.88
C TRP A 169 18.65 4.38 6.04
N LEU A 170 17.34 4.18 6.27
CA LEU A 170 16.36 5.26 6.43
C LEU A 170 15.68 5.23 7.79
N SER A 171 15.19 4.07 8.22
CA SER A 171 14.28 3.96 9.36
C SER A 171 14.27 2.53 9.89
N PRO A 172 14.04 2.32 11.20
CA PRO A 172 13.71 1.00 11.74
C PRO A 172 12.32 0.50 11.30
N TYR A 173 11.45 1.40 10.81
CA TYR A 173 10.13 1.07 10.31
C TYR A 173 10.15 0.75 8.81
N TYR A 174 9.27 -0.15 8.39
CA TYR A 174 9.10 -0.55 6.99
C TYR A 174 8.33 0.47 6.17
N ARG A 175 7.34 1.11 6.79
CA ARG A 175 6.35 2.00 6.17
C ARG A 175 5.97 3.11 7.15
N ARG A 176 5.31 4.16 6.66
CA ARG A 176 4.70 5.18 7.51
C ARG A 176 3.32 5.57 7.03
N CYS A 177 2.43 5.86 7.96
CA CYS A 177 1.07 6.33 7.70
C CYS A 177 0.62 7.31 8.78
N SER A 178 -0.54 7.93 8.56
CA SER A 178 -1.27 8.66 9.58
C SER A 178 -2.68 8.08 9.72
N VAL A 179 -3.19 8.06 10.95
CA VAL A 179 -4.56 7.67 11.26
C VAL A 179 -5.23 8.89 11.90
N GLU A 180 -6.19 9.47 11.18
CA GLU A 180 -7.03 10.56 11.66
C GLU A 180 -8.32 9.99 12.22
N ILE A 181 -8.67 10.37 13.45
CA ILE A 181 -9.83 9.85 14.17
C ILE A 181 -10.78 10.99 14.47
N ASP A 182 -11.91 10.97 13.77
CA ASP A 182 -13.05 11.84 13.95
C ASP A 182 -14.18 11.10 14.68
N THR A 183 -15.04 11.84 15.38
CA THR A 183 -16.09 11.25 16.22
C THR A 183 -17.31 12.16 16.28
N VAL A 184 -18.50 11.54 16.28
CA VAL A 184 -19.76 12.24 16.50
C VAL A 184 -20.02 12.43 18.00
N SER A 185 -20.77 13.46 18.35
CA SER A 185 -21.08 13.77 19.75
C SER A 185 -21.72 12.58 20.49
N GLY A 186 -21.15 12.21 21.64
CA GLY A 186 -21.63 11.10 22.47
C GLY A 186 -21.14 9.70 22.05
N SER A 187 -20.25 9.61 21.07
CA SER A 187 -19.51 8.38 20.73
C SER A 187 -18.10 8.41 21.31
N GLU A 188 -17.53 7.25 21.60
CA GLU A 188 -16.16 7.10 22.07
C GLU A 188 -15.15 7.11 20.92
N GLN A 189 -13.97 7.69 21.14
CA GLN A 189 -12.84 7.52 20.23
C GLN A 189 -12.16 6.16 20.49
N PRO A 190 -11.93 5.32 19.47
CA PRO A 190 -11.26 4.02 19.63
C PRO A 190 -9.74 4.23 19.76
N THR A 191 -9.24 4.64 20.93
CA THR A 191 -7.81 5.00 21.11
C THR A 191 -6.96 3.90 21.73
N THR A 192 -7.56 3.05 22.56
CA THR A 192 -6.89 2.00 23.34
C THR A 192 -7.88 0.93 23.81
N ASP A 193 -7.36 -0.23 24.18
CA ASP A 193 -8.11 -1.29 24.87
C ASP A 193 -8.25 -1.09 26.39
N ALA A 194 -7.64 -0.03 26.94
CA ALA A 194 -7.51 0.25 28.38
C ALA A 194 -6.68 -0.79 29.18
N ALA A 195 -5.93 -1.67 28.50
CA ALA A 195 -5.03 -2.65 29.08
C ALA A 195 -3.58 -2.58 28.54
N GLY A 196 -3.28 -1.57 27.72
CA GLY A 196 -1.92 -1.23 27.28
C GLY A 196 -1.71 -1.26 25.77
N HIS A 197 -2.70 -1.70 24.99
CA HIS A 197 -2.65 -1.62 23.53
C HIS A 197 -3.16 -0.26 23.06
N THR A 198 -2.41 0.37 22.17
CA THR A 198 -2.77 1.62 21.48
C THR A 198 -2.52 1.46 19.99
N TRP A 199 -2.99 2.42 19.19
CA TRP A 199 -2.60 2.50 17.78
C TRP A 199 -1.08 2.45 17.60
N GLN A 200 -0.33 3.19 18.43
CA GLN A 200 1.12 3.19 18.39
C GLN A 200 1.70 1.79 18.65
N SER A 201 1.26 1.10 19.71
CA SER A 201 1.82 -0.23 20.05
C SER A 201 1.51 -1.27 18.97
N VAL A 202 0.30 -1.24 18.39
CA VAL A 202 -0.10 -2.16 17.31
C VAL A 202 0.71 -1.90 16.04
N MET A 203 0.88 -0.63 15.66
CA MET A 203 1.63 -0.27 14.46
C MET A 203 3.14 -0.47 14.63
N ASP A 204 3.68 -0.30 15.85
CA ASP A 204 5.07 -0.63 16.18
C ASP A 204 5.34 -2.13 16.01
N GLU A 205 4.44 -3.00 16.48
CA GLU A 205 4.55 -4.45 16.25
C GLU A 205 4.51 -4.77 14.76
N LEU A 206 3.64 -4.11 14.00
CA LEU A 206 3.58 -4.24 12.55
C LEU A 206 4.88 -3.75 11.86
N GLY A 207 5.64 -2.86 12.49
CA GLY A 207 6.81 -2.20 11.93
C GLY A 207 6.45 -1.00 11.05
N TRP A 208 5.34 -0.33 11.33
CA TRP A 208 4.91 0.89 10.66
C TRP A 208 5.01 2.09 11.59
N GLN A 209 5.63 3.17 11.11
CA GLN A 209 5.62 4.45 11.79
C GLN A 209 4.24 5.09 11.61
N VAL A 210 3.44 5.12 12.68
CA VAL A 210 2.12 5.77 12.67
C VAL A 210 2.18 7.16 13.29
N ASP A 211 1.43 8.09 12.72
CA ASP A 211 1.06 9.36 13.34
C ASP A 211 -0.45 9.36 13.60
N VAL A 212 -0.84 9.34 14.88
CA VAL A 212 -2.26 9.26 15.28
C VAL A 212 -2.76 10.65 15.61
N ARG A 213 -3.82 11.08 14.93
CA ARG A 213 -4.41 12.40 15.09
C ARG A 213 -5.84 12.26 15.57
N LEU A 214 -6.05 12.66 16.82
CA LEU A 214 -7.39 12.86 17.36
C LEU A 214 -7.86 14.23 16.85
N SER A 215 -8.81 14.22 15.93
CA SER A 215 -9.23 15.42 15.19
C SER A 215 -10.57 15.93 15.74
N ASP A 216 -11.66 15.93 14.96
CA ASP A 216 -12.95 16.47 15.38
C ASP A 216 -13.71 15.47 16.27
N THR A 217 -14.18 15.92 17.42
CA THR A 217 -15.02 15.12 18.35
C THR A 217 -16.49 15.48 18.27
N ASN A 218 -16.88 16.33 17.32
CA ASN A 218 -18.23 16.82 17.13
C ASN A 218 -18.60 16.91 15.64
N VAL A 219 -18.25 15.86 14.88
CA VAL A 219 -18.69 15.72 13.49
C VAL A 219 -20.22 15.77 13.42
N ALA A 220 -20.74 16.47 12.40
CA ALA A 220 -22.17 16.59 12.18
C ALA A 220 -22.82 15.20 12.03
N GLU A 221 -23.91 14.97 12.76
CA GLU A 221 -24.69 13.73 12.74
C GLU A 221 -25.33 13.49 11.36
N PRO A 222 -25.70 12.24 11.04
CA PRO A 222 -26.28 11.90 9.74
C PRO A 222 -27.72 12.38 9.69
N SER A 223 -28.38 12.18 8.55
CA SER A 223 -29.78 12.61 8.37
C SER A 223 -30.79 11.83 9.24
N GLY A 224 -30.39 10.70 9.85
CA GLY A 224 -31.23 9.83 10.68
C GLY A 224 -30.53 9.28 11.93
N ASP A 225 -31.00 8.14 12.43
CA ASP A 225 -30.49 7.48 13.66
C ASP A 225 -29.21 6.65 13.43
N SER A 226 -28.84 6.45 12.17
CA SER A 226 -27.74 5.62 11.70
C SER A 226 -27.12 6.22 10.44
N TRP A 227 -25.87 5.86 10.21
CA TRP A 227 -25.06 6.36 9.11
C TRP A 227 -25.08 5.38 7.92
N SER A 228 -25.37 5.91 6.74
CA SER A 228 -25.07 5.21 5.49
C SER A 228 -23.59 5.34 5.10
N ASP A 229 -23.07 4.41 4.30
CA ASP A 229 -21.69 4.46 3.80
C ASP A 229 -21.42 5.78 3.03
N ALA A 230 -22.41 6.26 2.29
CA ALA A 230 -22.33 7.51 1.54
C ALA A 230 -22.25 8.75 2.44
N GLU A 231 -22.99 8.79 3.54
CA GLU A 231 -22.90 9.88 4.53
C GLU A 231 -21.57 9.86 5.26
N MET A 232 -21.05 8.68 5.63
CA MET A 232 -19.72 8.56 6.24
C MET A 232 -18.62 9.04 5.29
N HIS A 233 -18.70 8.67 4.01
CA HIS A 233 -17.78 9.16 2.99
C HIS A 233 -17.87 10.68 2.83
N ALA A 234 -19.09 11.24 2.79
CA ALA A 234 -19.29 12.68 2.69
C ALA A 234 -18.72 13.44 3.92
N ALA A 235 -18.93 12.92 5.13
CA ALA A 235 -18.37 13.48 6.35
C ALA A 235 -16.85 13.44 6.37
N MET A 236 -16.25 12.33 5.93
CA MET A 236 -14.81 12.22 5.73
C MET A 236 -14.29 13.31 4.78
N LEU A 237 -14.93 13.53 3.62
CA LEU A 237 -14.50 14.55 2.67
C LEU A 237 -14.62 15.99 3.22
N ALA A 238 -15.59 16.24 4.09
CA ALA A 238 -15.83 17.54 4.70
C ALA A 238 -14.89 17.84 5.86
N SER A 239 -14.51 16.82 6.64
CA SER A 239 -13.83 16.99 7.94
C SER A 239 -12.33 16.80 7.86
N ARG A 240 -11.86 15.86 7.01
CA ARG A 240 -10.43 15.55 6.92
C ARG A 240 -9.63 16.75 6.43
N ASP A 241 -8.44 16.97 7.01
CA ASP A 241 -7.47 17.89 6.41
C ASP A 241 -7.25 17.53 4.94
N ALA A 242 -7.00 18.52 4.08
CA ALA A 242 -6.77 18.31 2.64
C ALA A 242 -5.78 17.15 2.37
N VAL A 243 -6.33 15.97 2.02
CA VAL A 243 -5.54 14.76 1.85
C VAL A 243 -4.85 14.79 0.50
N ASN A 244 -3.54 14.94 0.53
CA ASN A 244 -2.71 14.57 -0.60
C ASN A 244 -2.15 13.18 -0.33
N LEU A 245 -2.88 12.14 -0.77
CA LEU A 245 -2.44 10.75 -0.64
C LEU A 245 -1.09 10.49 -1.31
N ASP A 246 -0.65 11.36 -2.21
CA ASP A 246 0.67 11.34 -2.83
C ASP A 246 1.80 11.96 -1.97
N ARG A 247 1.48 12.44 -0.77
CA ARG A 247 2.40 12.99 0.24
C ARG A 247 2.30 12.30 1.62
N GLU A 248 1.13 11.74 1.94
CA GLU A 248 0.84 11.10 3.21
C GLU A 248 -0.10 9.92 2.98
N TRP A 249 0.18 8.76 3.58
CA TRP A 249 -0.78 7.65 3.59
C TRP A 249 -1.71 7.87 4.77
N ARG A 250 -2.75 8.68 4.54
CA ARG A 250 -3.74 8.97 5.57
C ARG A 250 -4.92 8.02 5.45
N TYR A 251 -5.24 7.39 6.58
CA TYR A 251 -6.50 6.69 6.79
C TYR A 251 -7.35 7.49 7.76
N HIS A 252 -8.66 7.44 7.56
CA HIS A 252 -9.66 8.13 8.34
C HIS A 252 -10.51 7.12 9.12
N VAL A 253 -10.74 7.40 10.39
CA VAL A 253 -11.60 6.63 11.28
C VAL A 253 -12.73 7.55 11.71
N LEU A 254 -13.97 7.18 11.37
CA LEU A 254 -15.16 7.88 11.83
C LEU A 254 -15.87 7.04 12.89
N ALA A 255 -15.80 7.48 14.15
CA ALA A 255 -16.54 6.87 15.24
C ALA A 255 -17.96 7.46 15.32
N VAL A 256 -18.94 6.61 15.09
CA VAL A 256 -20.36 6.99 14.97
C VAL A 256 -21.21 6.26 15.99
N LYS A 257 -22.50 6.62 16.08
CA LYS A 257 -23.46 5.90 16.93
C LYS A 257 -23.80 4.53 16.33
N ASN A 258 -24.42 4.54 15.15
CA ASN A 258 -24.88 3.35 14.43
C ASN A 258 -24.55 3.44 12.95
N ILE A 259 -24.44 2.29 12.28
CA ILE A 259 -24.22 2.19 10.83
C ILE A 259 -25.30 1.28 10.24
N ASP A 260 -25.86 1.67 9.10
CA ASP A 260 -26.96 0.95 8.44
C ASP A 260 -26.57 -0.47 8.00
N SER A 261 -25.37 -0.58 7.42
CA SER A 261 -24.90 -1.80 6.76
C SER A 261 -24.45 -2.87 7.76
N THR A 262 -24.05 -2.48 8.98
CA THR A 262 -23.45 -3.40 9.95
C THR A 262 -23.37 -2.81 11.36
N PRO A 263 -23.61 -3.62 12.41
CA PRO A 263 -23.41 -3.19 13.79
C PRO A 263 -21.94 -3.23 14.25
N ARG A 264 -21.00 -3.69 13.43
CA ARG A 264 -19.67 -4.15 13.88
C ARG A 264 -18.47 -3.52 13.16
N GLY A 265 -18.67 -2.39 12.47
CA GLY A 265 -17.62 -1.68 11.73
C GLY A 265 -17.66 -1.95 10.23
N ILE A 266 -17.17 -1.00 9.44
CA ILE A 266 -17.13 -1.09 7.97
C ILE A 266 -15.99 -0.26 7.38
N MET A 267 -15.47 -0.67 6.23
CA MET A 267 -14.77 0.23 5.32
C MET A 267 -15.75 0.78 4.28
N TYR A 268 -16.15 2.04 4.45
CA TYR A 268 -17.25 2.64 3.69
C TYR A 268 -16.87 3.11 2.28
N ASP A 269 -15.59 3.07 1.90
CA ASP A 269 -15.09 3.52 0.59
C ASP A 269 -14.25 2.45 -0.14
N ALA A 270 -14.68 1.19 -0.06
CA ALA A 270 -13.91 0.02 -0.50
C ALA A 270 -13.47 0.06 -1.99
N ALA A 271 -14.34 0.52 -2.88
CA ALA A 271 -14.15 0.40 -4.33
C ALA A 271 -13.70 1.70 -5.01
N GLY A 272 -13.74 2.84 -4.31
CA GLY A 272 -13.52 4.15 -4.95
C GLY A 272 -14.58 4.43 -6.01
N THR A 273 -15.81 3.96 -5.80
CA THR A 273 -16.98 4.28 -6.63
C THR A 273 -17.69 5.56 -6.16
N ASP A 274 -17.25 6.11 -5.03
CA ASP A 274 -17.77 7.31 -4.40
C ASP A 274 -17.27 8.58 -5.08
N SER A 275 -17.75 9.72 -4.61
CA SER A 275 -17.61 11.02 -5.29
C SER A 275 -16.17 11.45 -5.63
N ASN A 276 -15.17 11.01 -4.87
CA ASN A 276 -13.76 11.35 -5.11
C ASN A 276 -13.00 10.29 -5.93
N ASN A 277 -13.60 9.13 -6.20
CA ASN A 277 -13.00 7.96 -6.86
C ASN A 277 -11.70 7.45 -6.21
N VAL A 278 -11.61 7.51 -4.88
CA VAL A 278 -10.43 7.06 -4.14
C VAL A 278 -10.83 5.91 -3.21
N PRO A 279 -10.30 4.69 -3.41
CA PRO A 279 -10.65 3.56 -2.55
C PRO A 279 -9.87 3.55 -1.23
N ARG A 280 -10.46 2.94 -0.19
CA ARG A 280 -9.78 2.53 1.07
C ARG A 280 -9.16 3.67 1.87
N GLU A 281 -9.79 4.84 1.91
CA GLU A 281 -9.35 5.93 2.77
C GLU A 281 -9.99 5.87 4.16
N GLY A 282 -11.15 5.22 4.29
CA GLY A 282 -12.04 5.46 5.42
C GLY A 282 -12.70 4.24 6.03
N ILE A 283 -12.74 4.20 7.36
CA ILE A 283 -13.46 3.20 8.14
C ILE A 283 -14.47 3.85 9.09
N GLY A 284 -15.62 3.21 9.26
CA GLY A 284 -16.65 3.57 10.21
C GLY A 284 -16.69 2.59 11.38
N ILE A 285 -16.81 3.10 12.61
CA ILE A 285 -16.90 2.27 13.81
C ILE A 285 -18.11 2.69 14.67
N PRO A 286 -19.16 1.84 14.77
CA PRO A 286 -20.35 2.16 15.55
C PRO A 286 -20.08 1.93 17.04
N SER A 287 -20.47 2.86 17.90
CA SER A 287 -20.24 2.78 19.33
C SER A 287 -21.52 2.54 20.14
N HIS A 288 -22.72 2.64 19.55
CA HIS A 288 -24.01 2.55 20.25
C HIS A 288 -24.73 1.22 20.09
N TRP A 289 -24.20 0.30 19.27
CA TRP A 289 -24.69 -1.07 19.22
C TRP A 289 -24.62 -1.72 20.61
N THR A 290 -25.68 -2.43 21.00
CA THR A 290 -25.71 -3.22 22.24
C THR A 290 -25.20 -4.62 21.93
N ILE A 291 -24.12 -5.02 22.60
CA ILE A 291 -23.45 -6.30 22.36
C ILE A 291 -24.42 -7.47 22.58
N ASP A 292 -24.45 -8.39 21.62
CA ASP A 292 -25.40 -9.50 21.60
C ASP A 292 -25.30 -10.37 22.87
N PRO A 293 -26.43 -10.95 23.33
CA PRO A 293 -26.43 -11.90 24.41
C PRO A 293 -25.45 -13.07 24.18
N GLY A 294 -24.68 -13.41 25.20
CA GLY A 294 -23.75 -14.54 25.16
C GLY A 294 -22.32 -14.19 24.73
N TRP A 295 -22.02 -12.94 24.42
CA TRP A 295 -20.66 -12.45 24.10
C TRP A 295 -19.82 -12.25 25.37
N GLY A 296 -19.66 -13.32 26.14
CA GLY A 296 -18.83 -13.36 27.34
C GLY A 296 -19.18 -12.28 28.36
N THR A 297 -18.15 -11.62 28.89
CA THR A 297 -18.24 -10.67 30.00
C THR A 297 -18.79 -9.29 29.61
N VAL A 298 -18.87 -9.00 28.31
CA VAL A 298 -19.35 -7.73 27.76
C VAL A 298 -20.75 -7.82 27.15
N SER A 299 -21.40 -8.98 27.28
CA SER A 299 -22.79 -9.20 26.85
C SER A 299 -23.73 -8.10 27.38
N GLY A 300 -24.52 -7.49 26.50
CA GLY A 300 -25.48 -6.44 26.82
C GLY A 300 -24.88 -5.06 27.12
N GLN A 301 -23.56 -4.90 27.06
CA GLN A 301 -22.94 -3.58 27.16
C GLN A 301 -23.06 -2.82 25.84
N ARG A 302 -23.01 -1.49 25.91
CA ARG A 302 -22.89 -0.65 24.72
C ARG A 302 -21.47 -0.78 24.16
N PHE A 303 -21.32 -0.99 22.85
CA PHE A 303 -20.06 -1.40 22.25
C PHE A 303 -18.91 -0.44 22.55
N GLY A 304 -19.11 0.88 22.43
CA GLY A 304 -18.10 1.89 22.75
C GLY A 304 -17.62 1.89 24.20
N THR A 305 -18.42 1.37 25.15
CA THR A 305 -18.04 1.25 26.56
C THR A 305 -17.22 -0.01 26.85
N ALA A 306 -17.23 -0.99 25.94
CA ALA A 306 -16.38 -2.16 26.00
C ALA A 306 -15.06 -1.88 25.26
N SER A 307 -14.13 -1.19 25.92
CA SER A 307 -12.92 -0.62 25.30
C SER A 307 -12.10 -1.63 24.49
N ALA A 308 -11.87 -2.84 25.02
CA ALA A 308 -11.10 -3.88 24.35
C ALA A 308 -11.69 -4.29 22.99
N PRO A 309 -12.93 -4.82 22.92
CA PRO A 309 -13.50 -5.20 21.63
C PRO A 309 -13.77 -3.99 20.72
N TYR A 310 -14.09 -2.81 21.28
CA TYR A 310 -14.28 -1.59 20.48
C TYR A 310 -13.01 -1.15 19.75
N PHE A 311 -11.90 -1.00 20.47
CA PHE A 311 -10.61 -0.63 19.89
C PHE A 311 -10.11 -1.70 18.92
N ARG A 312 -10.22 -2.97 19.29
CA ARG A 312 -9.84 -4.09 18.41
C ARG A 312 -10.59 -4.06 17.09
N THR A 313 -11.88 -3.76 17.09
CA THR A 313 -12.64 -3.65 15.85
C THR A 313 -12.17 -2.47 15.00
N ALA A 314 -11.77 -1.34 15.57
CA ALA A 314 -11.16 -0.27 14.77
C ALA A 314 -9.84 -0.73 14.10
N ILE A 315 -9.03 -1.56 14.78
CA ILE A 315 -7.83 -2.19 14.20
C ILE A 315 -8.19 -3.25 13.13
N HIS A 316 -9.34 -3.90 13.24
CA HIS A 316 -9.85 -4.81 12.21
C HIS A 316 -10.21 -4.07 10.93
N GLU A 317 -11.02 -3.01 11.06
CA GLU A 317 -11.46 -2.23 9.92
C GLU A 317 -10.27 -1.52 9.23
N ILE A 318 -9.29 -1.00 10.00
CA ILE A 318 -8.10 -0.42 9.38
C ILE A 318 -7.32 -1.48 8.62
N GLY A 319 -7.37 -2.74 9.06
CA GLY A 319 -6.83 -3.88 8.31
C GLY A 319 -7.47 -4.02 6.94
N HIS A 320 -8.79 -3.86 6.81
CA HIS A 320 -9.47 -3.81 5.51
C HIS A 320 -9.01 -2.62 4.67
N ALA A 321 -8.87 -1.43 5.26
CA ALA A 321 -8.33 -0.26 4.56
C ALA A 321 -6.87 -0.47 4.11
N LEU A 322 -6.10 -1.24 4.86
CA LEU A 322 -4.75 -1.70 4.52
C LEU A 322 -4.74 -2.86 3.49
N GLY A 323 -5.90 -3.29 2.99
CA GLY A 323 -6.03 -4.30 1.95
C GLY A 323 -6.13 -5.74 2.44
N LEU A 324 -6.26 -5.98 3.74
CA LEU A 324 -6.40 -7.33 4.30
C LEU A 324 -7.84 -7.84 4.25
N VAL A 325 -7.99 -9.14 4.03
CA VAL A 325 -9.27 -9.85 4.16
C VAL A 325 -9.38 -10.53 5.52
N HIS A 326 -10.57 -11.03 5.85
CA HIS A 326 -10.75 -11.82 7.06
C HIS A 326 -9.80 -13.03 7.11
N ASN A 327 -9.29 -13.31 8.30
CA ASN A 327 -8.60 -14.55 8.61
C ASN A 327 -9.39 -15.27 9.71
N PHE A 328 -9.53 -16.59 9.59
CA PHE A 328 -10.22 -17.42 10.61
C PHE A 328 -9.28 -18.47 11.20
N ALA A 329 -7.97 -18.26 11.05
CA ALA A 329 -6.94 -19.18 11.54
C ALA A 329 -6.65 -18.98 13.03
N ASP A 330 -6.88 -17.77 13.54
CA ASP A 330 -6.71 -17.39 14.94
C ASP A 330 -7.80 -16.42 15.42
N PHE A 331 -7.68 -15.93 16.65
CA PHE A 331 -8.54 -14.88 17.22
C PHE A 331 -7.86 -13.50 17.18
N GLY A 332 -6.98 -13.29 16.18
CA GLY A 332 -6.21 -12.09 15.93
C GLY A 332 -7.03 -10.95 15.31
N PHE A 333 -6.37 -9.86 14.89
CA PHE A 333 -7.02 -8.64 14.40
C PHE A 333 -7.89 -8.79 13.14
N MET A 334 -7.67 -9.80 12.29
CA MET A 334 -8.50 -9.98 11.08
C MET A 334 -9.58 -11.08 11.23
N CYS A 335 -9.74 -11.68 12.40
CA CYS A 335 -10.89 -12.55 12.71
C CYS A 335 -12.14 -11.70 12.96
N THR A 336 -13.35 -12.16 12.68
CA THR A 336 -14.53 -11.31 12.96
C THR A 336 -14.91 -11.43 14.45
N SER A 337 -15.41 -10.34 15.04
CA SER A 337 -15.67 -10.28 16.48
C SER A 337 -16.70 -11.32 16.95
N ASP A 338 -17.64 -11.71 16.09
CA ASP A 338 -18.61 -12.79 16.35
C ASP A 338 -17.94 -14.17 16.44
N VAL A 339 -16.95 -14.45 15.58
CA VAL A 339 -16.18 -15.70 15.62
C VAL A 339 -15.33 -15.77 16.89
N ILE A 340 -14.67 -14.67 17.28
CA ILE A 340 -13.92 -14.61 18.53
C ILE A 340 -14.86 -14.79 19.73
N ALA A 341 -16.02 -14.12 19.74
CA ALA A 341 -16.99 -14.25 20.80
C ALA A 341 -17.53 -15.68 20.94
N ALA A 342 -17.87 -16.33 19.83
CA ALA A 342 -18.31 -17.73 19.80
C ALA A 342 -17.22 -18.71 20.23
N GLY A 343 -15.94 -18.37 20.01
CA GLY A 343 -14.79 -19.14 20.45
C GLY A 343 -14.43 -18.99 21.93
N GLY A 344 -15.13 -18.13 22.68
CA GLY A 344 -14.92 -17.94 24.10
C GLY A 344 -15.26 -19.18 24.92
N THR A 345 -14.52 -19.40 26.01
CA THR A 345 -14.78 -20.49 26.98
C THR A 345 -15.03 -19.92 28.37
N PRO A 346 -15.61 -20.68 29.32
CA PRO A 346 -15.79 -20.18 30.69
C PRO A 346 -14.47 -19.75 31.37
N SER A 347 -13.34 -20.40 31.05
CA SER A 347 -12.02 -20.04 31.58
C SER A 347 -11.31 -18.94 30.79
N ASN A 348 -11.73 -18.68 29.56
CA ASN A 348 -11.22 -17.60 28.72
C ASN A 348 -12.36 -17.00 27.87
N PRO A 349 -13.25 -16.21 28.49
CA PRO A 349 -14.43 -15.66 27.81
C PRO A 349 -14.07 -14.44 26.96
N PHE A 350 -14.94 -14.04 26.03
CA PHE A 350 -14.82 -12.76 25.36
C PHE A 350 -14.95 -11.58 26.36
N PRO A 351 -14.14 -10.51 26.25
CA PRO A 351 -13.10 -10.25 25.24
C PRO A 351 -11.69 -10.74 25.61
N ASN A 352 -11.52 -11.51 26.70
CA ASN A 352 -10.21 -11.96 27.16
C ASN A 352 -9.52 -12.93 26.18
N ASN A 353 -10.28 -13.60 25.32
CA ASN A 353 -9.76 -14.50 24.29
C ASN A 353 -9.36 -13.80 22.98
N ILE A 354 -9.40 -12.46 22.93
CA ILE A 354 -8.82 -11.69 21.83
C ILE A 354 -7.31 -11.90 21.81
N GLN A 355 -6.78 -12.28 20.64
CA GLN A 355 -5.35 -12.25 20.38
C GLN A 355 -4.98 -10.87 19.82
N TRP A 356 -4.10 -10.15 20.52
CA TRP A 356 -3.70 -8.79 20.17
C TRP A 356 -2.55 -8.76 19.16
N SER A 357 -2.72 -9.47 18.04
CA SER A 357 -1.74 -9.48 16.96
C SER A 357 -2.41 -9.70 15.60
N TYR A 358 -1.72 -9.31 14.53
CA TYR A 358 -2.05 -9.80 13.20
C TYR A 358 -1.57 -11.26 13.07
N HIS A 359 -2.28 -12.07 12.27
CA HIS A 359 -1.79 -13.39 11.89
C HIS A 359 -0.47 -13.24 11.09
N THR A 360 0.39 -14.26 11.11
CA THR A 360 1.73 -14.19 10.47
C THR A 360 1.65 -13.86 8.98
N ASP A 361 0.64 -14.37 8.29
CA ASP A 361 0.42 -14.08 6.87
C ASP A 361 0.01 -12.62 6.65
N ASN A 362 -0.83 -12.07 7.53
CA ASN A 362 -1.22 -10.66 7.47
C ASN A 362 -0.02 -9.75 7.74
N LEU A 363 0.84 -10.08 8.72
CA LEU A 363 2.08 -9.36 8.97
C LEU A 363 2.98 -9.35 7.74
N LYS A 364 3.17 -10.53 7.12
CA LYS A 364 3.96 -10.67 5.90
C LYS A 364 3.41 -9.80 4.77
N GLN A 365 2.10 -9.82 4.56
CA GLN A 365 1.41 -8.99 3.56
C GLN A 365 1.64 -7.51 3.83
N LEU A 366 1.34 -7.01 5.03
CA LEU A 366 1.45 -5.59 5.34
C LEU A 366 2.89 -5.08 5.32
N ARG A 367 3.88 -5.93 5.64
CA ARG A 367 5.30 -5.57 5.59
C ARG A 367 5.84 -5.61 4.17
N HIS A 368 5.42 -6.58 3.36
CA HIS A 368 6.12 -6.88 2.11
C HIS A 368 5.30 -6.79 0.83
N TYR A 369 3.98 -6.65 0.89
CA TYR A 369 3.20 -6.36 -0.31
C TYR A 369 3.65 -5.08 -1.00
N PRO A 370 3.47 -5.00 -2.33
CA PRO A 370 3.65 -3.75 -3.07
C PRO A 370 2.84 -2.60 -2.47
N ASP A 371 3.37 -1.38 -2.53
CA ASP A 371 2.67 -0.18 -2.04
C ASP A 371 1.22 -0.08 -2.54
N PRO A 372 0.90 -0.33 -3.83
CA PRO A 372 -0.46 -0.23 -4.33
C PRO A 372 -1.48 -1.13 -3.59
N PHE A 373 -1.05 -2.27 -3.06
CA PHE A 373 -1.93 -3.21 -2.38
C PHE A 373 -2.31 -2.78 -0.96
N VAL A 374 -1.42 -2.03 -0.28
CA VAL A 374 -1.63 -1.65 1.12
C VAL A 374 -2.01 -0.18 1.30
N ARG A 375 -1.53 0.70 0.40
CA ARG A 375 -1.73 2.15 0.47
C ARG A 375 -3.15 2.58 0.11
N PRO A 376 -3.75 3.58 0.79
CA PRO A 376 -5.05 4.13 0.41
C PRO A 376 -5.01 4.74 -1.00
N GLY A 377 -6.12 4.65 -1.70
CA GLY A 377 -6.31 5.27 -3.00
C GLY A 377 -5.53 4.64 -4.16
N ALA A 378 -4.99 3.45 -3.98
CA ALA A 378 -4.31 2.72 -5.03
C ALA A 378 -5.23 1.62 -5.60
N VAL A 379 -5.02 0.36 -5.24
CA VAL A 379 -5.89 -0.75 -5.68
C VAL A 379 -7.19 -0.75 -4.85
N ALA A 380 -8.34 -1.05 -5.45
CA ALA A 380 -9.59 -1.26 -4.71
C ALA A 380 -9.51 -2.46 -3.74
N PHE A 381 -10.40 -2.53 -2.74
CA PHE A 381 -10.47 -3.68 -1.85
C PHE A 381 -10.68 -4.99 -2.60
N GLY A 382 -10.00 -6.06 -2.17
CA GLY A 382 -10.00 -7.36 -2.85
C GLY A 382 -9.27 -7.38 -4.21
N GLY A 383 -8.76 -6.25 -4.69
CA GLY A 383 -8.02 -6.18 -5.95
C GLY A 383 -6.55 -6.59 -5.84
N ALA A 384 -6.03 -6.75 -4.62
CA ALA A 384 -4.70 -7.27 -4.36
C ALA A 384 -4.65 -8.77 -4.70
N SER A 385 -3.65 -9.18 -5.46
CA SER A 385 -3.43 -10.59 -5.75
C SER A 385 -2.76 -11.28 -4.55
N SER A 386 -3.22 -12.48 -4.22
CA SER A 386 -2.62 -13.32 -3.19
C SER A 386 -1.30 -13.98 -3.63
N THR A 387 -1.06 -14.09 -4.95
CA THR A 387 0.06 -14.86 -5.50
C THR A 387 1.02 -14.03 -6.36
N THR A 388 0.58 -12.88 -6.88
CA THR A 388 1.34 -12.11 -7.88
C THR A 388 1.40 -10.60 -7.55
N PRO A 389 2.60 -10.03 -7.30
CA PRO A 389 3.89 -10.69 -7.22
C PRO A 389 4.04 -11.48 -5.91
N ALA A 390 4.74 -12.61 -5.95
CA ALA A 390 5.09 -13.35 -4.73
C ALA A 390 5.98 -12.50 -3.81
N ILE A 391 5.77 -12.57 -2.49
CA ILE A 391 6.59 -11.84 -1.50
C ILE A 391 7.96 -12.52 -1.30
N THR A 392 7.96 -13.85 -1.13
CA THR A 392 9.12 -14.72 -0.89
C THR A 392 9.13 -15.87 -1.90
N PRO A 393 10.27 -16.56 -2.07
CA PRO A 393 10.33 -17.83 -2.81
C PRO A 393 9.36 -18.90 -2.31
N THR A 394 9.03 -18.89 -1.01
CA THR A 394 8.11 -19.85 -0.39
C THR A 394 6.63 -19.48 -0.54
N ASP A 395 6.30 -18.32 -1.12
CA ASP A 395 4.90 -17.95 -1.46
C ASP A 395 4.42 -18.56 -2.77
N LEU A 396 5.29 -19.31 -3.45
CA LEU A 396 4.79 -20.25 -4.44
C LEU A 396 3.84 -21.18 -3.71
N GLU A 397 2.57 -21.15 -4.11
CA GLU A 397 1.58 -22.13 -3.72
C GLU A 397 2.28 -23.48 -3.74
N VAL A 398 2.33 -24.14 -2.58
CA VAL A 398 2.65 -25.55 -2.58
C VAL A 398 1.52 -26.17 -3.39
N ASP A 399 1.77 -26.40 -4.67
CA ASP A 399 1.04 -27.41 -5.43
C ASP A 399 1.21 -28.66 -4.58
N VAL A 400 0.19 -28.99 -3.81
CA VAL A 400 0.27 -30.17 -2.97
C VAL A 400 0.11 -31.30 -3.94
N ASP A 401 1.23 -31.94 -4.31
CA ASP A 401 1.28 -32.97 -5.33
C ASP A 401 0.13 -33.97 -5.13
N GLY A 402 -0.77 -34.01 -6.11
CA GLY A 402 -1.96 -34.84 -6.06
C GLY A 402 -3.20 -34.18 -5.44
N LEU A 403 -3.27 -32.88 -5.18
CA LEU A 403 -4.51 -32.18 -4.83
C LEU A 403 -4.88 -31.20 -5.96
N ALA A 404 -6.07 -31.35 -6.54
CA ALA A 404 -6.50 -30.58 -7.69
C ALA A 404 -7.82 -29.84 -7.41
N LEU A 405 -7.85 -28.53 -7.67
CA LEU A 405 -9.10 -27.80 -7.77
C LEU A 405 -9.77 -28.14 -9.10
N VAL A 406 -10.96 -28.71 -9.04
CA VAL A 406 -11.79 -29.06 -10.21
C VAL A 406 -12.99 -28.11 -10.22
N VAL A 407 -13.08 -27.33 -11.29
CA VAL A 407 -14.24 -26.47 -11.57
C VAL A 407 -15.03 -27.11 -12.70
N THR A 408 -16.25 -27.51 -12.40
CA THR A 408 -17.14 -28.16 -13.37
C THR A 408 -18.30 -27.23 -13.70
N PRO A 409 -18.49 -26.85 -14.97
CA PRO A 409 -19.67 -26.07 -15.34
C PRO A 409 -20.93 -26.90 -15.09
N LEU A 410 -21.95 -26.30 -14.48
CA LEU A 410 -23.25 -26.96 -14.29
C LEU A 410 -24.04 -27.06 -15.60
N LEU A 411 -23.75 -26.17 -16.56
CA LEU A 411 -24.36 -26.14 -17.90
C LEU A 411 -23.26 -25.92 -18.94
N GLY A 412 -23.31 -26.68 -20.05
CA GLY A 412 -22.34 -26.54 -21.15
C GLY A 412 -22.48 -25.24 -21.94
N GLU A 413 -23.65 -24.61 -21.88
CA GLU A 413 -23.96 -23.33 -22.51
C GLU A 413 -24.93 -22.55 -21.62
N VAL A 414 -24.76 -21.22 -21.58
CA VAL A 414 -25.67 -20.32 -20.88
C VAL A 414 -26.03 -19.14 -21.78
N PRO A 415 -27.28 -18.63 -21.73
CA PRO A 415 -27.66 -17.40 -22.43
C PRO A 415 -26.82 -16.21 -21.98
N ILE A 416 -26.59 -15.26 -22.89
CA ILE A 416 -25.93 -13.99 -22.56
C ILE A 416 -26.75 -13.27 -21.48
N GLY A 417 -26.12 -12.97 -20.35
CA GLY A 417 -26.74 -12.30 -19.20
C GLY A 417 -27.30 -13.23 -18.13
N ALA A 418 -27.27 -14.56 -18.32
CA ALA A 418 -27.65 -15.51 -17.27
C ALA A 418 -26.49 -15.77 -16.30
N PRO A 419 -26.76 -15.98 -15.00
CA PRO A 419 -25.73 -16.32 -14.02
C PRO A 419 -25.08 -17.67 -14.35
N VAL A 420 -23.76 -17.70 -14.45
CA VAL A 420 -22.97 -18.93 -14.56
C VAL A 420 -22.91 -19.58 -13.19
N ARG A 421 -23.30 -20.85 -13.11
CA ARG A 421 -23.10 -21.67 -11.91
C ARG A 421 -22.04 -22.71 -12.20
N VAL A 422 -21.10 -22.88 -11.27
CA VAL A 422 -20.07 -23.91 -11.33
C VAL A 422 -20.13 -24.76 -10.07
N GLY A 423 -19.85 -26.05 -10.22
CA GLY A 423 -19.45 -26.89 -9.10
C GLY A 423 -17.96 -26.68 -8.87
N ILE A 424 -17.57 -26.45 -7.61
CA ILE A 424 -16.17 -26.36 -7.21
C ILE A 424 -15.90 -27.56 -6.30
N GLY A 425 -14.88 -28.36 -6.64
CA GLY A 425 -14.46 -29.51 -5.84
C GLY A 425 -12.95 -29.55 -5.68
N LEU A 426 -12.47 -29.85 -4.48
CA LEU A 426 -11.06 -30.11 -4.22
C LEU A 426 -10.85 -31.63 -4.21
N VAL A 427 -10.09 -32.14 -5.19
CA VAL A 427 -9.94 -33.58 -5.45
C VAL A 427 -8.54 -34.04 -5.08
N ASN A 428 -8.44 -34.97 -4.14
CA ASN A 428 -7.20 -35.69 -3.87
C ASN A 428 -7.01 -36.81 -4.92
N ARG A 429 -6.08 -36.58 -5.84
CA ARG A 429 -5.55 -37.50 -6.86
C ARG A 429 -4.30 -38.28 -6.40
N SER A 430 -3.82 -38.07 -5.18
CA SER A 430 -2.70 -38.86 -4.64
C SER A 430 -3.16 -40.24 -4.14
N ALA A 431 -2.21 -41.16 -3.94
CA ALA A 431 -2.49 -42.49 -3.41
C ALA A 431 -2.74 -42.53 -1.89
N GLN A 432 -2.56 -41.41 -1.18
CA GLN A 432 -2.68 -41.33 0.27
C GLN A 432 -3.78 -40.32 0.67
N PRO A 433 -4.55 -40.56 1.74
CA PRO A 433 -5.50 -39.57 2.25
C PRO A 433 -4.78 -38.27 2.63
N MET A 434 -5.30 -37.14 2.15
CA MET A 434 -4.76 -35.82 2.44
C MET A 434 -5.71 -35.05 3.35
N ARG A 435 -5.15 -34.40 4.37
CA ARG A 435 -5.89 -33.55 5.28
C ARG A 435 -6.01 -32.16 4.65
N VAL A 436 -7.23 -31.75 4.30
CA VAL A 436 -7.53 -30.42 3.77
C VAL A 436 -8.33 -29.63 4.79
N PRO A 437 -8.22 -28.28 4.83
CA PRO A 437 -9.07 -27.45 5.67
C PRO A 437 -10.55 -27.71 5.37
N PRO A 438 -11.45 -27.68 6.37
CA PRO A 438 -12.88 -27.81 6.13
C PRO A 438 -13.37 -26.65 5.24
N ILE A 439 -14.15 -26.96 4.21
CA ILE A 439 -14.78 -25.95 3.35
C ILE A 439 -15.97 -25.39 4.15
N SER A 440 -15.86 -24.16 4.65
CA SER A 440 -16.99 -23.40 5.19
C SER A 440 -17.83 -22.92 4.02
N ALA A 441 -19.12 -23.30 3.99
CA ALA A 441 -20.10 -22.84 3.01
C ALA A 441 -20.72 -21.50 3.43
#